data_AF-G5DYW7-F1
#
_entry.id   AF-G5DYW7-F1
#
_cell.length_a   1.000
_cell.length_b   1.000
_cell.length_c   1.000
_cell.angle_alpha   90.00
_cell.angle_beta   90.00
_cell.angle_gamma   90.00
#
_symmetry.space_group_name_H-M   'P 1'
#
loop_
_entity.id
_entity.type
_entity.pdbx_description
1 polymer ?
#
loop_
_entity_poly.entity_id
_entity_poly.type
_entity_poly.pdbx_seq_one_letter_code
_entity_poly.pdbx_strand_id
1 'polypeptide(L)'
;ETCQMIKNYLEGDLGHYIVNVTTAAELCSQSLCNGNGRCLRHENNTDAFLHLNSANFQIVSTPNESQGPSLRAEGKLSAEDINSMHSQFRCQCYVDWYG
;
A
#
# COMPACT_ATOMS: atom_id res chain seq x y z
N GLU A 1 22.35 -18.68 -11.29
CA GLU A 1 22.00 -18.81 -9.86
C GLU A 1 21.39 -17.53 -9.30
N THR A 2 22.12 -16.40 -9.30
CA THR A 2 21.64 -15.11 -8.77
C THR A 2 20.34 -14.61 -9.39
N CYS A 3 20.17 -14.68 -10.72
CA CYS A 3 18.93 -14.23 -11.36
C CYS A 3 17.70 -15.01 -10.90
N GLN A 4 17.84 -16.32 -10.67
CA GLN A 4 16.74 -17.16 -10.20
C GLN A 4 16.39 -16.85 -8.74
N MET A 5 17.41 -16.62 -7.89
CA MET A 5 17.22 -16.18 -6.52
C MET A 5 16.46 -14.84 -6.47
N ILE A 6 16.89 -13.85 -7.27
CA ILE A 6 16.24 -12.53 -7.34
C ILE A 6 14.80 -12.68 -7.84
N LYS A 7 14.56 -13.50 -8.88
CA LYS A 7 13.22 -13.79 -9.37
C LYS A 7 12.33 -14.33 -8.25
N ASN A 8 12.78 -15.35 -7.52
CA ASN A 8 11.99 -15.94 -6.43
C ASN A 8 11.74 -14.93 -5.29
N TYR A 9 12.70 -14.06 -4.98
CA TYR A 9 12.53 -13.02 -3.96
C TYR A 9 11.51 -11.94 -4.39
N LEU A 10 11.54 -11.55 -5.67
CA LEU A 10 10.57 -10.62 -6.26
C LEU A 10 9.17 -11.23 -6.37
N GLU A 11 9.06 -12.52 -6.71
CA GLU A 11 7.77 -13.22 -6.78
C GLU A 11 7.22 -13.58 -5.38
N GLY A 12 8.09 -13.62 -4.37
CA GLY A 12 7.77 -13.87 -2.96
C GLY A 12 7.78 -12.59 -2.12
N ASP A 13 8.59 -12.58 -1.07
CA ASP A 13 8.55 -11.60 0.02
C ASP A 13 8.60 -10.14 -0.46
N LEU A 14 9.54 -9.81 -1.36
CA LEU A 14 9.71 -8.43 -1.80
C LEU A 14 8.53 -7.94 -2.63
N GLY A 15 8.04 -8.76 -3.57
CA GLY A 15 6.88 -8.38 -4.39
C GLY A 15 5.63 -8.19 -3.55
N HIS A 16 5.38 -9.08 -2.59
CA HIS A 16 4.24 -8.97 -1.69
C HIS A 16 4.35 -7.69 -0.84
N TYR A 17 5.54 -7.40 -0.33
CA TYR A 17 5.75 -6.17 0.43
C TYR A 17 5.57 -4.91 -0.43
N ILE A 18 6.09 -4.90 -1.67
CA ILE A 18 5.93 -3.77 -2.60
C ILE A 18 4.44 -3.51 -2.88
N VAL A 19 3.66 -4.55 -3.17
CA VAL A 19 2.21 -4.40 -3.40
C VAL A 19 1.51 -3.92 -2.12
N ASN A 20 1.87 -4.46 -0.96
CA ASN A 20 1.33 -4.03 0.32
C ASN A 20 1.50 -2.51 0.54
N VAL A 21 2.75 -2.02 0.49
CA VAL A 21 3.03 -0.60 0.78
C VAL A 21 2.50 0.34 -0.30
N THR A 22 2.56 -0.04 -1.57
CA THR A 22 2.13 0.84 -2.67
C THR A 22 0.61 0.96 -2.71
N THR A 23 -0.12 -0.14 -2.58
CA THR A 23 -1.59 -0.09 -2.50
C THR A 23 -2.07 0.61 -1.23
N ALA A 24 -1.42 0.41 -0.08
CA ALA A 24 -1.78 1.13 1.15
C ALA A 24 -1.60 2.65 1.01
N ALA A 25 -0.50 3.09 0.38
CA ALA A 25 -0.25 4.51 0.13
C ALA A 25 -1.27 5.12 -0.84
N GLU A 26 -1.63 4.40 -1.90
CA GLU A 26 -2.67 4.80 -2.85
C GLU A 26 -4.04 4.94 -2.15
N LEU A 27 -4.46 3.93 -1.41
CA LEU A 27 -5.74 3.93 -0.69
C LEU A 27 -5.80 5.03 0.38
N CYS A 28 -4.69 5.30 1.06
CA CYS A 28 -4.59 6.41 2.00
C CYS A 28 -4.74 7.75 1.28
N SER A 29 -4.07 7.93 0.14
CA SER A 29 -4.23 9.13 -0.69
C SER A 29 -5.69 9.36 -1.09
N GLN A 30 -6.36 8.31 -1.58
CA GLN A 30 -7.77 8.38 -1.99
C GLN A 30 -8.69 8.72 -0.81
N SER A 31 -8.48 8.08 0.34
CA SER A 31 -9.39 8.18 1.48
C SER A 31 -9.18 9.44 2.33
N LEU A 32 -7.92 9.84 2.59
CA LEU A 32 -7.59 10.96 3.48
C LEU A 32 -7.27 12.26 2.74
N CYS A 33 -6.86 12.17 1.47
CA CYS A 33 -6.45 13.31 0.67
C CYS A 33 -7.32 13.53 -0.58
N ASN A 34 -8.44 12.81 -0.72
CA ASN A 34 -9.28 12.82 -1.93
C ASN A 34 -8.50 12.51 -3.23
N GLY A 35 -7.39 11.77 -3.13
CA GLY A 35 -6.48 11.46 -4.25
C GLY A 35 -5.48 12.56 -4.60
N ASN A 36 -5.46 13.67 -3.87
CA ASN A 36 -4.72 14.88 -4.22
C ASN A 36 -3.58 15.23 -3.27
N GLY A 37 -3.08 14.21 -2.57
CA GLY A 37 -1.98 14.37 -1.65
C GLY A 37 -1.43 13.03 -1.21
N ARG A 38 -0.30 13.07 -0.51
CA ARG A 38 0.29 11.89 0.12
C ARG A 38 0.01 11.90 1.61
N CYS A 39 -0.17 10.72 2.18
CA CYS A 39 -0.27 10.56 3.61
C CYS A 39 1.10 10.68 4.27
N LEU A 40 1.22 11.62 5.21
CA LEU A 40 2.41 11.85 6.01
C LEU A 40 2.10 11.48 7.46
N ARG A 41 3.02 10.77 8.13
CA ARG A 41 2.87 10.46 9.56
C ARG A 41 2.64 11.72 10.39
N HIS A 42 1.85 11.60 11.45
CA HIS A 42 1.88 12.57 12.54
C HIS A 42 3.24 12.54 13.24
N GLU A 43 3.71 13.70 13.72
CA GLU A 43 5.05 13.86 14.31
C GLU A 43 5.26 13.01 15.57
N ASN A 44 4.19 12.69 16.29
CA ASN A 44 4.20 11.86 17.48
C ASN A 44 4.14 10.35 17.20
N ASN A 45 3.91 9.93 15.95
CA ASN A 45 3.71 8.53 15.57
C ASN A 45 4.87 8.02 14.71
N THR A 46 6.07 7.95 15.30
CA THR A 46 7.30 7.56 14.59
C THR A 46 7.25 6.15 14.03
N ASP A 47 6.49 5.26 14.67
CA ASP A 47 6.41 3.83 14.31
C ASP A 47 5.18 3.50 13.44
N ALA A 48 4.52 4.51 12.86
CA ALA A 48 3.41 4.30 11.95
C ALA A 48 3.90 3.94 10.53
N PHE A 49 3.37 2.85 9.98
CA PHE A 49 3.66 2.39 8.62
C PHE A 49 2.37 2.22 7.83
N LEU A 50 2.39 2.62 6.55
CA LEU A 50 1.27 2.40 5.64
C LEU A 50 1.37 0.98 5.08
N HIS A 51 0.71 0.05 5.77
CA HIS A 51 0.51 -1.31 5.33
C HIS A 51 -0.99 -1.59 5.17
N LEU A 52 -1.34 -2.46 4.23
CA LEU A 52 -2.66 -3.06 4.13
C LEU A 52 -2.95 -3.91 5.36
N ASN A 53 -4.17 -3.81 5.85
CA ASN A 53 -4.65 -4.68 6.92
C ASN A 53 -4.89 -6.09 6.36
N SER A 54 -4.17 -7.09 6.88
CA SER A 54 -4.28 -8.48 6.45
C SER A 54 -5.63 -9.12 6.75
N ALA A 55 -6.46 -8.51 7.61
CA ALA A 55 -7.83 -8.95 7.83
C ALA A 55 -8.77 -8.61 6.66
N ASN A 56 -8.47 -7.53 5.92
CA ASN A 56 -9.33 -6.98 4.87
C ASN A 56 -8.73 -7.09 3.46
N PHE A 57 -7.43 -7.36 3.37
CA PHE A 57 -6.70 -7.48 2.11
C PHE A 57 -5.92 -8.79 2.04
N GLN A 58 -5.89 -9.35 0.84
CA GLN A 58 -5.07 -10.49 0.46
C GLN A 58 -4.26 -10.12 -0.78
N ILE A 59 -2.97 -10.43 -0.78
CA ILE A 59 -2.14 -10.29 -1.99
C ILE A 59 -2.12 -11.63 -2.69
N VAL A 60 -2.53 -11.65 -3.96
CA VAL A 60 -2.61 -12.86 -4.77
C VAL A 60 -1.81 -12.72 -6.04
N SER A 61 -1.29 -13.84 -6.52
CA SER A 61 -0.64 -13.94 -7.82
C SER A 61 -1.69 -14.13 -8.91
N THR A 62 -1.72 -13.24 -9.90
CA THR A 62 -2.48 -13.47 -11.13
C THR A 62 -1.64 -14.31 -12.09
N PRO A 63 -2.12 -15.46 -12.57
CA PRO A 63 -1.42 -16.23 -13.58
C PRO A 63 -1.51 -15.50 -14.92
N ASN A 64 -0.40 -14.86 -15.34
CA ASN A 64 -0.20 -14.44 -16.72
C ASN A 64 1.03 -15.18 -17.27
N GLU A 65 0.78 -16.24 -18.06
CA GLU A 65 1.82 -17.14 -18.58
C GLU A 65 2.86 -16.43 -19.46
N SER A 66 2.53 -15.25 -20.00
CA SER A 66 3.36 -14.50 -20.95
C SER A 66 4.09 -13.30 -20.36
N GLN A 67 3.85 -12.92 -19.09
CA GLN A 67 4.53 -11.77 -18.43
C GLN A 67 5.04 -12.07 -17.01
N GLY A 68 4.89 -13.31 -16.53
CA GLY A 68 5.26 -13.71 -15.17
C GLY A 68 4.13 -13.44 -14.16
N PRO A 69 4.32 -13.82 -12.88
CA PRO A 69 3.34 -13.56 -11.83
C PRO A 69 3.16 -12.07 -11.64
N SER A 70 1.93 -11.57 -11.82
CA SER A 70 1.58 -10.21 -11.39
C SER A 70 0.91 -10.30 -10.03
N LEU A 71 1.54 -9.75 -8.99
CA LEU A 71 0.96 -9.69 -7.66
C LEU A 71 -0.06 -8.55 -7.62
N ARG A 72 -1.23 -8.80 -7.03
CA ARG A 72 -2.26 -7.79 -6.82
C ARG A 72 -2.85 -7.89 -5.43
N ALA A 73 -3.20 -6.75 -4.84
CA ALA A 73 -4.01 -6.71 -3.64
C ALA A 73 -5.50 -6.84 -4.00
N GLU A 74 -6.19 -7.77 -3.34
CA GLU A 74 -7.64 -7.92 -3.34
C GLU A 74 -8.18 -7.59 -1.96
N GLY A 75 -9.23 -6.79 -1.89
CA GLY A 75 -9.79 -6.33 -0.62
C GLY A 75 -10.38 -4.94 -0.74
N LYS A 76 -10.87 -4.43 0.38
CA LYS A 76 -11.39 -3.06 0.50
C LYS A 76 -11.10 -2.53 1.90
N LEU A 77 -10.89 -1.22 2.01
CA LEU A 77 -10.77 -0.57 3.31
C LEU A 77 -12.08 -0.71 4.08
N SER A 78 -11.97 -1.14 5.33
CA SER A 78 -13.04 -1.04 6.32
C SER A 78 -13.10 0.38 6.90
N ALA A 79 -14.20 0.70 7.59
CA ALA A 79 -14.31 1.97 8.31
C ALA A 79 -13.24 2.07 9.42
N GLU A 80 -12.90 0.95 10.04
CA GLU A 80 -11.86 0.82 11.06
C GLU A 80 -10.46 1.10 10.48
N ASP A 81 -10.17 0.62 9.27
CA ASP A 81 -8.90 0.93 8.58
C ASP A 81 -8.77 2.43 8.32
N ILE A 82 -9.85 3.06 7.82
CA ILE A 82 -9.88 4.50 7.52
C ILE A 82 -9.68 5.31 8.81
N ASN A 83 -10.36 4.94 9.90
CA ASN A 83 -10.19 5.59 11.20
C ASN A 83 -8.77 5.44 11.74
N SER A 84 -8.17 4.25 11.59
CA SER A 84 -6.78 4.00 11.97
C SER A 84 -5.82 4.88 11.16
N MET A 85 -6.02 4.97 9.83
CA MET A 85 -5.24 5.86 8.96
C MET A 85 -5.36 7.32 9.41
N HIS A 86 -6.56 7.82 9.70
CA HIS A 86 -6.78 9.19 10.19
C HIS A 86 -6.07 9.47 11.53
N SER A 87 -5.97 8.48 12.41
CA SER A 87 -5.29 8.64 13.70
C SER A 87 -3.76 8.71 13.58
N GLN A 88 -3.20 8.16 12.51
CA GLN A 88 -1.76 7.99 12.34
C GLN A 88 -1.14 8.91 11.29
N PHE A 89 -1.94 9.38 10.33
CA PHE A 89 -1.49 10.13 9.17
C PHE A 89 -2.32 11.39 8.94
N ARG A 90 -1.64 12.42 8.44
CA ARG A 90 -2.23 13.65 7.90
C ARG A 90 -2.00 13.74 6.40
N CYS A 91 -2.86 14.50 5.73
CA CYS A 91 -2.64 14.80 4.32
C CYS A 91 -1.51 15.84 4.13
N GLN A 92 -0.62 15.55 3.19
CA GLN A 92 0.24 16.54 2.54
C GLN A 92 -0.20 16.67 1.08
N CYS A 93 -0.96 17.72 0.79
CA CYS A 93 -1.48 17.98 -0.55
C CYS A 93 -0.36 18.15 -1.58
N TYR A 94 -0.62 17.74 -2.82
CA TYR A 94 0.23 18.06 -3.95
C TYR A 94 0.13 19.56 -4.28
N VAL A 95 1.03 20.02 -5.15
CA VAL A 95 1.02 21.41 -5.63
C VAL A 95 -0.36 21.73 -6.24
N ASP A 96 -0.85 22.95 -5.98
CA ASP A 96 -2.15 23.46 -6.41
C ASP A 96 -3.40 22.80 -5.79
N TRP A 97 -3.21 21.94 -4.79
CA TRP A 97 -4.29 21.40 -3.98
C TRP A 97 -4.25 21.95 -2.56
N TYR A 98 -5.42 22.33 -2.06
CA TYR A 98 -5.62 22.85 -0.71
C TYR A 98 -6.64 21.96 0.00
N GLY A 99 -6.27 21.52 1.20
CA GLY A 99 -7.07 20.59 2.02
C GLY A 99 -8.28 21.26 2.65
#